data_AF-A0A191ZYD2-F1
#
_entry.id   AF-A0A191ZYD2-F1
#
_cell.length_a   1.000
_cell.length_b   1.000
_cell.length_c   1.000
_cell.angle_alpha   90.00
_cell.angle_beta   90.00
_cell.angle_gamma   90.00
#
_symmetry.space_group_name_H-M   'P 1'
#
loop_
_entity.id
_entity.type
_entity.pdbx_description
1 polymer ?
#
loop_
_entity_poly.entity_id
_entity_poly.type
_entity_poly.pdbx_seq_one_letter_code
_entity_poly.pdbx_strand_id
1 'polypeptide(L)'
;MELHAQLVDYLKTKTDGKFLMTPEQLEAEIGISEKQQSKLRKEQNFPIPWKPVGRSVFYSIYHVADFLLSGEVKQEEAPIAEPVEEKPIKPKVLQPVKSKTPVQDLSFLAKMKFLAAHVQEQATELQSLADNLNRYHDSLELKMKLDGSLPVSDKPHQIVKKI
;
A
#
# COMPACT_ATOMS: atom_id res chain seq x y z
N MET A 1 4.56 -4.80 9.50
CA MET A 1 5.74 -3.91 9.51
C MET A 1 6.59 -4.04 8.25
N GLU A 2 6.70 -5.20 7.59
CA GLU A 2 7.51 -5.38 6.37
C GLU A 2 7.08 -4.51 5.18
N LEU A 3 5.77 -4.33 4.99
CA LEU A 3 5.22 -3.55 3.86
C LEU A 3 5.59 -2.06 3.93
N HIS A 4 5.64 -1.49 5.15
CA HIS A 4 6.08 -0.12 5.36
C HIS A 4 7.57 0.06 5.03
N ALA A 5 8.42 -0.89 5.41
CA ALA A 5 9.85 -0.84 5.09
C ALA A 5 10.10 -0.93 3.57
N GLN A 6 9.38 -1.80 2.87
CA GLN A 6 9.45 -1.91 1.41
C GLN A 6 8.99 -0.62 0.72
N LEU A 7 7.94 0.03 1.21
CA LEU A 7 7.44 1.28 0.65
C LEU A 7 8.42 2.45 0.89
N VAL A 8 9.01 2.52 2.08
CA VAL A 8 10.05 3.52 2.39
C VAL A 8 11.27 3.34 1.48
N ASP A 9 11.69 2.10 1.22
CA ASP A 9 12.82 1.84 0.32
C ASP A 9 12.47 2.15 -1.13
N TYR A 10 11.25 1.86 -1.58
CA TYR A 10 10.75 2.32 -2.89
C TYR A 10 10.79 3.85 -3.00
N LEU A 11 10.26 4.57 -2.02
CA LEU A 11 10.26 6.04 -2.02
C LEU A 11 11.68 6.63 -1.97
N LYS A 12 12.63 5.99 -1.28
CA LYS A 12 14.05 6.38 -1.32
C LYS A 12 14.67 6.24 -2.71
N THR A 13 14.30 5.23 -3.48
CA THR A 13 14.81 5.10 -4.87
C THR A 13 14.32 6.23 -5.76
N LYS A 14 13.15 6.82 -5.46
CA LYS A 14 12.55 7.92 -6.22
C LYS A 14 13.07 9.30 -5.84
N THR A 15 13.56 9.46 -4.62
CA THR A 15 14.08 10.74 -4.09
C THR A 15 15.62 10.82 -4.13
N ASP A 16 16.27 9.99 -4.94
CA ASP A 16 17.74 9.88 -5.04
C ASP A 16 18.42 9.63 -3.68
N GLY A 17 17.80 8.80 -2.83
CA GLY A 17 18.31 8.46 -1.50
C GLY A 17 18.07 9.52 -0.42
N LYS A 18 17.32 10.59 -0.70
CA LYS A 18 16.96 11.62 0.29
C LYS A 18 15.74 11.20 1.09
N PHE A 19 15.70 11.51 2.39
CA PHE A 19 14.54 11.25 3.25
C PHE A 19 13.39 12.25 3.09
N LEU A 20 13.58 13.25 2.23
CA LEU A 20 12.64 14.33 1.97
C LEU A 20 12.23 14.31 0.51
N MET A 21 10.95 14.51 0.26
CA MET A 21 10.34 14.50 -1.06
C MET A 21 9.77 15.88 -1.40
N THR A 22 9.92 16.29 -2.66
CA THR A 22 9.37 17.55 -3.18
C THR A 22 7.90 17.41 -3.57
N PRO A 23 7.16 18.53 -3.75
CA PRO A 23 5.76 18.48 -4.18
C PRO A 23 5.56 17.84 -5.55
N GLU A 24 6.51 18.04 -6.49
CA GLU A 24 6.49 17.42 -7.82
C GLU A 24 6.65 15.90 -7.74
N GLN A 25 7.54 15.41 -6.88
CA GLN A 25 7.71 13.96 -6.65
C GLN A 25 6.49 13.36 -5.96
N LEU A 26 5.88 14.08 -5.02
CA LEU A 26 4.66 13.66 -4.34
C LEU A 26 3.46 13.57 -5.30
N GLU A 27 3.41 14.45 -6.31
CA GLU A 27 2.39 14.43 -7.35
C GLU A 27 2.42 13.12 -8.15
N ALA A 28 3.60 12.56 -8.44
CA ALA A 28 3.71 11.30 -9.16
C ALA A 28 3.12 10.12 -8.39
N GLU A 29 3.17 10.15 -7.05
CA GLU A 29 2.72 9.04 -6.20
C GLU A 29 1.24 9.17 -5.81
N ILE A 30 0.76 10.38 -5.48
CA ILE A 30 -0.61 10.61 -4.99
C ILE A 30 -1.55 11.06 -6.14
N GLY A 31 -1.00 11.50 -7.28
CA GLY A 31 -1.78 12.02 -8.40
C GLY A 31 -2.41 13.40 -8.13
N ILE A 32 -2.02 14.10 -7.06
CA ILE A 32 -2.48 15.45 -6.73
C ILE A 32 -1.47 16.46 -7.24
N SER A 33 -1.92 17.37 -8.12
CA SER A 33 -1.03 18.38 -8.70
C SER A 33 -0.37 19.28 -7.66
N GLU A 34 0.87 19.72 -7.89
CA GLU A 34 1.58 20.65 -7.00
C GLU A 34 0.76 21.91 -6.67
N LYS A 35 -0.01 22.41 -7.65
CA LYS A 35 -0.91 23.56 -7.47
C LYS A 35 -2.03 23.25 -6.48
N GLN A 36 -2.64 22.06 -6.58
CA GLN A 36 -3.66 21.61 -5.64
C GLN A 36 -3.07 21.36 -4.25
N GLN A 37 -1.89 20.74 -4.15
CA GLN A 37 -1.17 20.58 -2.89
C GLN A 37 -0.92 21.96 -2.23
N SER A 38 -0.46 22.94 -2.99
CA SER A 38 -0.23 24.30 -2.49
C SER A 38 -1.51 24.97 -1.99
N LYS A 39 -2.65 24.73 -2.66
CA LYS A 39 -3.96 25.22 -2.20
C LYS A 39 -4.38 24.53 -0.89
N LEU A 40 -4.27 23.21 -0.82
CA LEU A 40 -4.61 22.42 0.38
C LEU A 40 -3.72 22.77 1.58
N ARG A 41 -2.44 23.07 1.35
CA ARG A 41 -1.53 23.57 2.39
C ARG A 41 -1.95 24.94 2.93
N LYS A 42 -2.35 25.86 2.04
CA LYS A 42 -2.87 27.19 2.45
C LYS A 42 -4.17 27.09 3.21
N GLU A 43 -5.01 26.11 2.87
CA GLU A 43 -6.29 25.81 3.53
C GLU A 43 -6.11 24.95 4.80
N GLN A 44 -4.87 24.62 5.19
CA GLN A 44 -4.53 23.71 6.30
C GLN A 44 -5.24 22.34 6.25
N ASN A 45 -5.69 21.94 5.05
CA ASN A 45 -6.42 20.70 4.81
C ASN A 45 -5.57 19.67 4.05
N PHE A 46 -4.25 19.82 4.07
CA PHE A 46 -3.35 18.83 3.49
C PHE A 46 -3.05 17.76 4.55
N PRO A 47 -3.33 16.47 4.28
CA PRO A 47 -3.23 15.43 5.30
C PRO A 47 -1.78 15.19 5.73
N ILE A 48 -0.79 15.37 4.84
CA ILE A 48 0.61 15.05 5.13
C ILE A 48 1.32 16.27 5.77
N PRO A 49 2.02 16.09 6.90
CA PRO A 49 2.86 17.12 7.49
C PRO A 49 3.92 17.64 6.52
N TRP A 50 4.06 18.96 6.46
CA TRP A 50 4.98 19.64 5.56
C TRP A 50 5.88 20.59 6.32
N LYS A 51 7.12 20.74 5.85
CA LYS A 51 8.07 21.72 6.39
C LYS A 51 8.50 22.68 5.28
N PRO A 52 8.29 24.01 5.46
CA PRO A 52 8.83 25.00 4.54
C PRO A 52 10.34 25.14 4.78
N VAL A 53 11.12 25.10 3.71
CA VAL A 53 12.57 25.38 3.72
C VAL A 53 12.84 26.41 2.63
N GLY A 54 12.97 27.67 3.05
CA GLY A 54 13.07 28.81 2.13
C GLY A 54 11.79 29.00 1.32
N ARG A 55 11.91 29.00 -0.02
CA ARG A 55 10.76 29.10 -0.94
C ARG A 55 10.12 27.75 -1.27
N SER A 56 10.81 26.65 -0.95
CA SER A 56 10.36 25.29 -1.26
C SER A 56 9.74 24.63 -0.03
N VAL A 57 8.95 23.58 -0.26
CA VAL A 57 8.29 22.82 0.80
C VAL A 57 8.65 21.35 0.62
N PHE A 58 8.91 20.67 1.73
CA PHE A 58 9.32 19.28 1.74
C PHE A 58 8.40 18.43 2.60
N TYR A 59 8.29 17.16 2.21
CA TYR A 59 7.54 16.13 2.92
C TYR A 59 8.48 15.02 3.36
N SER A 60 8.22 14.44 4.53
CA SER A 60 8.96 13.27 5.02
C SER A 60 8.47 12.01 4.31
N ILE A 61 9.39 11.18 3.84
CA ILE A 61 9.06 9.90 3.19
C ILE A 61 8.24 8.98 4.12
N TYR A 62 8.51 9.00 5.42
CA TYR A 62 7.80 8.17 6.39
C TYR A 62 6.31 8.55 6.49
N HIS A 63 6.02 9.84 6.61
CA HIS A 63 4.65 10.34 6.66
C HIS A 63 3.88 10.09 5.36
N VAL A 64 4.59 10.10 4.23
CA VAL A 64 3.99 9.76 2.94
C VAL A 64 3.72 8.26 2.84
N ALA A 65 4.66 7.42 3.29
CA ALA A 65 4.47 5.97 3.34
C ALA A 65 3.26 5.60 4.22
N ASP A 66 3.15 6.23 5.39
CA ASP A 66 2.02 6.06 6.29
C ASP A 66 0.71 6.51 5.64
N PHE A 67 0.70 7.65 4.94
CA PHE A 67 -0.48 8.11 4.21
C PHE A 67 -0.94 7.13 3.14
N LEU A 68 -0.01 6.58 2.36
CA LEU A 68 -0.32 5.63 1.29
C LEU A 68 -0.87 4.31 1.85
N LEU A 69 -0.41 3.88 3.03
CA LEU A 69 -0.87 2.65 3.68
C LEU A 69 -2.21 2.81 4.41
N SER A 70 -2.39 3.92 5.11
CA SER A 70 -3.52 4.13 6.02
C SER A 70 -4.65 4.99 5.43
N GLY A 71 -4.36 5.80 4.43
CA GLY A 71 -5.29 6.80 3.88
C GLY A 71 -5.58 7.97 4.83
N GLU A 72 -5.06 7.94 6.05
CA GLU A 72 -5.28 8.94 7.10
C GLU A 72 -3.96 9.20 7.80
N VAL A 73 -3.35 10.37 7.58
CA VAL A 73 -2.22 10.76 8.42
C VAL A 73 -2.79 11.26 9.74
N LYS A 74 -2.44 10.56 10.82
CA LYS A 74 -2.55 11.06 12.18
C LYS A 74 -1.84 12.40 12.22
N GLN A 75 -2.61 13.47 12.39
CA GLN A 75 -2.06 14.76 12.81
C GLN A 75 -1.35 14.47 14.14
N GLU A 76 -0.02 14.41 14.15
CA GLU A 76 0.72 14.50 15.40
C GLU A 76 0.30 15.83 16.01
N GLU A 77 -0.43 15.73 17.12
CA GLU A 77 -0.83 16.84 17.96
C GLU A 77 0.39 17.74 18.15
N ALA A 78 0.22 19.00 17.75
CA ALA A 78 1.22 20.03 17.92
C ALA A 78 1.81 19.95 19.34
N PRO A 79 3.14 19.98 19.51
CA PRO A 79 3.69 20.19 20.83
C PRO A 79 3.16 21.53 21.33
N ILE A 80 2.50 21.44 22.48
CA ILE A 80 1.82 22.50 23.22
C ILE A 80 2.68 23.76 23.20
N ALA A 81 2.20 24.78 22.48
CA ALA A 81 2.74 26.12 22.57
C ALA A 81 2.31 26.71 23.92
N GLU A 82 3.28 27.11 24.73
CA GLU A 82 3.07 28.05 25.83
C GLU A 82 2.52 29.39 25.28
N PRO A 83 1.72 30.12 26.09
CA PRO A 83 0.63 30.95 25.62
C PRO A 83 1.09 32.38 25.31
N VAL A 84 0.70 32.91 24.14
CA VAL A 84 0.66 34.36 23.91
C VAL A 84 -0.66 34.74 23.22
N GLU A 85 -1.60 35.12 24.08
CA GLU A 85 -2.69 36.09 23.96
C GLU A 85 -3.27 36.46 22.56
N GLU A 86 -4.52 36.02 22.37
CA GLU A 86 -5.71 36.76 21.92
C GLU A 86 -5.71 37.56 20.59
N LYS A 87 -6.55 37.08 19.67
CA LYS A 87 -7.66 37.84 19.05
C LYS A 87 -8.74 36.88 18.55
N PRO A 88 -10.04 37.10 18.83
CA PRO A 88 -11.09 36.15 18.48
C PRO A 88 -11.50 36.38 17.02
N ILE A 89 -11.23 35.42 16.13
CA ILE A 89 -11.89 35.37 14.82
C ILE A 89 -12.65 34.06 14.74
N LYS A 90 -13.96 34.20 14.85
CA LYS A 90 -14.97 33.14 14.78
C LYS A 90 -14.71 32.25 13.54
N PRO A 91 -14.76 30.91 13.65
CA PRO A 91 -14.61 30.04 12.49
C PRO A 91 -15.79 30.29 11.54
N LYS A 92 -15.50 30.85 10.36
CA LYS A 92 -16.49 31.03 9.30
C LYS A 92 -16.70 29.67 8.65
N VAL A 93 -17.74 28.96 9.06
CA VAL A 93 -18.24 27.76 8.39
C VAL A 93 -18.61 28.15 6.96
N LEU A 94 -17.72 27.85 6.00
CA LEU A 94 -17.99 28.05 4.58
C LEU A 94 -18.86 26.88 4.11
N GLN A 95 -20.12 27.17 3.84
CA GLN A 95 -21.03 26.23 3.19
C GLN A 95 -20.53 25.93 1.77
N PRO A 96 -20.66 24.66 1.30
CA PRO A 96 -20.18 24.26 -0.02
C PRO A 96 -20.98 24.98 -1.12
N VAL A 97 -20.26 25.71 -1.99
CA VAL A 97 -20.84 26.37 -3.16
C VAL A 97 -21.28 25.29 -4.15
N LYS A 98 -22.59 25.19 -4.37
CA LYS A 98 -23.21 24.24 -5.31
C LYS A 98 -22.85 24.60 -6.76
N SER A 99 -21.82 23.95 -7.32
CA SER A 99 -21.54 24.01 -8.75
C SER A 99 -22.51 23.11 -9.53
N LYS A 100 -23.25 23.68 -10.49
CA LYS A 100 -24.29 23.03 -11.31
C LYS A 100 -23.71 22.31 -12.54
N THR A 101 -22.76 21.40 -12.36
CA THR A 101 -22.30 20.50 -13.43
C THR A 101 -22.14 19.08 -12.87
N PRO A 102 -22.65 18.03 -13.56
CA PRO A 102 -22.50 16.65 -13.11
C PRO A 102 -21.06 16.21 -13.40
N VAL A 103 -20.10 16.72 -12.63
CA VAL A 103 -18.73 16.21 -12.63
C VAL A 103 -18.81 14.87 -11.92
N GLN A 104 -18.81 13.79 -12.71
CA GLN A 104 -18.70 12.45 -12.16
C GLN A 104 -17.46 12.40 -11.26
N ASP A 105 -17.63 11.92 -10.04
CA ASP A 105 -16.58 11.90 -9.04
C ASP A 105 -15.49 10.91 -9.46
N LEU A 106 -14.49 11.41 -10.20
CA LEU A 106 -13.38 10.63 -10.73
C LEU A 106 -12.60 9.93 -9.60
N SER A 107 -12.65 10.47 -8.38
CA SER A 107 -12.04 9.86 -7.20
C SER A 107 -12.73 8.55 -6.82
N PHE A 108 -14.06 8.49 -6.92
CA PHE A 108 -14.82 7.26 -6.68
C PHE A 108 -14.57 6.22 -7.77
N LEU A 109 -14.52 6.65 -9.04
CA LEU A 109 -14.22 5.76 -10.15
C LEU A 109 -12.80 5.17 -10.03
N ALA A 110 -11.83 5.98 -9.61
CA ALA A 110 -10.47 5.52 -9.35
C ALA A 110 -10.43 4.51 -8.18
N LYS A 111 -11.13 4.78 -7.07
CA LYS A 111 -11.26 3.85 -5.94
C LYS A 111 -11.90 2.53 -6.35
N MET A 112 -12.94 2.55 -7.19
CA MET A 112 -13.58 1.34 -7.70
C MET A 112 -12.66 0.54 -8.63
N LYS A 113 -11.88 1.20 -9.48
CA LYS A 113 -10.88 0.52 -10.33
C LYS A 113 -9.78 -0.12 -9.49
N PHE A 114 -9.29 0.59 -8.48
CA PHE A 114 -8.30 0.04 -7.56
C PHE A 114 -8.86 -1.14 -6.77
N LEU A 115 -10.08 -1.02 -6.23
CA LEU A 115 -10.75 -2.10 -5.53
C LEU A 115 -10.93 -3.33 -6.44
N ALA A 116 -11.37 -3.12 -7.68
CA ALA A 116 -11.53 -4.22 -8.64
C ALA A 116 -10.20 -4.90 -8.96
N ALA A 117 -9.12 -4.13 -9.16
CA ALA A 117 -7.79 -4.68 -9.37
C ALA A 117 -7.31 -5.49 -8.16
N HIS A 118 -7.54 -4.99 -6.94
CA HIS A 118 -7.17 -5.68 -5.71
C HIS A 118 -7.96 -6.98 -5.51
N VAL A 119 -9.28 -6.96 -5.76
CA VAL A 119 -10.12 -8.18 -5.71
C VAL A 119 -9.67 -9.20 -6.74
N GLN A 120 -9.26 -8.75 -7.94
CA GLN A 120 -8.75 -9.63 -8.98
C GLN A 120 -7.41 -10.27 -8.59
N GLU A 121 -6.50 -9.52 -7.98
CA GLU A 121 -5.24 -10.04 -7.45
C GLU A 121 -5.47 -11.14 -6.41
N GLN A 122 -6.32 -10.88 -5.42
CA GLN A 122 -6.68 -11.88 -4.40
C GLN A 122 -7.36 -13.12 -5.01
N ALA A 123 -8.20 -12.95 -6.04
CA ALA A 123 -8.82 -14.07 -6.72
C ALA A 123 -7.77 -14.96 -7.43
N THR A 124 -6.76 -14.36 -8.07
CA THR A 124 -5.68 -15.13 -8.71
C THR A 124 -4.82 -15.88 -7.71
N GLU A 125 -4.57 -15.28 -6.54
CA GLU A 125 -3.83 -15.94 -5.46
C GLU A 125 -4.59 -17.16 -4.93
N LEU A 126 -5.89 -17.00 -4.63
CA LEU A 126 -6.76 -18.09 -4.19
C LEU A 126 -6.88 -19.20 -5.24
N GLN A 127 -6.93 -18.83 -6.53
CA GLN A 127 -6.98 -19.80 -7.61
C GLN A 127 -5.67 -20.60 -7.71
N SER A 128 -4.51 -19.95 -7.56
CA SER A 128 -3.23 -20.64 -7.51
C SER A 128 -3.10 -21.58 -6.30
N LEU A 129 -3.66 -21.18 -5.15
CA LEU A 129 -3.72 -22.01 -3.95
C LEU A 129 -4.60 -23.25 -4.19
N ALA A 130 -5.78 -23.07 -4.80
CA ALA A 130 -6.66 -24.18 -5.15
C ALA A 130 -5.99 -25.17 -6.12
N ASP A 131 -5.29 -24.68 -7.14
CA ASP A 131 -4.53 -25.52 -8.06
C ASP A 131 -3.44 -26.32 -7.34
N ASN A 132 -2.73 -25.70 -6.40
CA ASN A 132 -1.71 -26.39 -5.60
C ASN A 132 -2.31 -27.48 -4.70
N LEU A 133 -3.46 -27.21 -4.08
CA LEU A 133 -4.17 -28.21 -3.28
C LEU A 133 -4.66 -29.38 -4.13
N ASN A 134 -5.18 -29.12 -5.33
CA ASN A 134 -5.56 -30.17 -6.28
C ASN A 134 -4.36 -31.01 -6.71
N ARG A 135 -3.23 -30.38 -7.07
CA ARG A 135 -1.98 -31.11 -7.39
C ARG A 135 -1.51 -31.98 -6.24
N TYR A 136 -1.63 -31.49 -5.00
CA TYR A 136 -1.28 -32.27 -3.83
C TYR A 136 -2.20 -33.47 -3.67
N HIS A 137 -3.51 -33.28 -3.83
CA HIS A 137 -4.49 -34.37 -3.81
C HIS A 137 -4.20 -35.43 -4.87
N ASP A 138 -3.96 -35.03 -6.12
CA ASP A 138 -3.63 -35.95 -7.22
C ASP A 138 -2.35 -36.74 -6.92
N SER A 139 -1.33 -36.06 -6.36
CA SER A 139 -0.07 -36.71 -5.99
C SER A 139 -0.26 -37.76 -4.88
N LEU A 140 -1.17 -37.53 -3.94
CA LEU A 140 -1.52 -38.50 -2.90
C LEU A 140 -2.27 -39.69 -3.50
N GLU A 141 -3.23 -39.45 -4.40
CA GLU A 141 -3.95 -40.52 -5.07
C GLU A 141 -2.99 -41.41 -5.89
N LEU A 142 -2.06 -40.80 -6.62
CA LEU A 142 -1.03 -41.51 -7.37
C LEU A 142 -0.12 -42.34 -6.45
N LYS A 143 0.28 -41.80 -5.29
CA LYS A 143 1.04 -42.55 -4.28
C LYS A 143 0.27 -43.75 -3.76
N MET A 144 -1.02 -43.59 -3.43
CA MET A 144 -1.86 -44.70 -2.96
C MET A 144 -2.03 -45.77 -4.04
N LYS A 145 -2.21 -45.38 -5.31
CA LYS A 145 -2.26 -46.32 -6.44
C LYS A 145 -0.94 -47.05 -6.64
N LEU A 146 0.20 -46.36 -6.48
CA LEU A 146 1.52 -46.97 -6.57
C LEU A 146 1.75 -47.97 -5.44
N ASP A 147 1.49 -47.59 -4.18
CA ASP A 147 1.62 -48.47 -3.02
C ASP A 147 0.69 -49.69 -3.11
N GLY A 148 -0.53 -49.52 -3.65
CA GLY A 148 -1.46 -50.63 -3.88
C GLY A 148 -1.09 -51.52 -5.09
N SER A 149 -0.29 -51.02 -6.03
CA SER A 149 0.11 -51.74 -7.25
C SER A 149 1.53 -52.31 -7.20
N LEU A 150 2.35 -51.92 -6.22
CA LEU A 150 3.68 -52.50 -6.03
C LEU A 150 3.54 -53.90 -5.42
N PRO A 151 3.95 -54.97 -6.12
CA PRO A 151 4.03 -56.28 -5.49
C PRO A 151 5.08 -56.19 -4.38
N VAL A 152 4.67 -56.45 -3.13
CA VAL A 152 5.59 -56.62 -1.99
C VAL A 152 6.52 -57.78 -2.33
N SER A 153 7.69 -57.46 -2.87
CA SER A 153 8.73 -58.43 -3.17
C SER A 153 9.48 -58.75 -1.88
N ASP A 154 8.83 -59.51 -1.00
CA ASP A 154 9.45 -60.17 0.15
C ASP A 154 10.35 -61.31 -0.31
N LYS A 155 11.47 -60.99 -0.97
CA LYS A 155 12.54 -61.95 -1.19
C LYS A 155 13.88 -61.36 -0.74
N PRO A 156 14.43 -61.80 0.41
CA PRO A 156 15.76 -61.39 0.81
C PRO A 156 16.75 -61.82 -0.26
N HIS A 157 17.53 -60.87 -0.77
CA HIS A 157 18.58 -61.11 -1.74
C HIS A 157 19.61 -62.07 -1.14
N GLN A 158 19.56 -63.34 -1.54
CA GLN A 158 20.66 -64.27 -1.29
C GLN A 158 21.85 -63.81 -2.13
N ILE A 159 22.83 -63.22 -1.44
CA ILE A 159 24.15 -62.94 -1.99
C ILE A 159 24.83 -64.29 -2.21
N VAL A 160 24.77 -64.81 -3.44
CA VAL A 160 25.53 -65.98 -3.84
C VAL A 160 27.00 -65.57 -3.96
N LYS A 161 27.79 -65.86 -2.92
CA LYS A 161 29.26 -65.83 -3.01
C LYS A 161 29.70 -66.95 -3.97
N LYS A 162 30.19 -66.58 -5.15
CA LYS A 162 30.94 -67.50 -6.02
C LYS A 162 32.29 -67.79 -5.36
N ILE A 163 32.60 -69.08 -5.24
CA ILE A 163 33.92 -69.65 -4.91
C ILE A 163 34.72 -69.77 -6.19
#